data_AF-A0A3B9UR12-F1
#
_entry.id   AF-A0A3B9UR12-F1
#
_cell.length_a   1.000
_cell.length_b   1.000
_cell.length_c   1.000
_cell.angle_alpha   90.00
_cell.angle_beta   90.00
_cell.angle_gamma   90.00
#
_symmetry.space_group_name_H-M   'P 1'
#
loop_
_entity.id
_entity.type
_entity.pdbx_description
1 polymer ?
#
loop_
_entity_poly.entity_id
_entity_poly.type
_entity_poly.pdbx_seq_one_letter_code
_entity_poly.pdbx_strand_id
1 'polypeptide(L)'
;HCEISNQCGGCSHAFLSYEKQLELKSEQILKLLDNAGITGYEFLGIEGSPKELEYRNKMEFTFGDMEKGGELTLGMHVKNQNFSIITVDRCKIVDEDFRAILYTTLEHFKKTDLPYYKVLKHEGYLRNLVIRKAINT
;
A
#
# COMPACT_ATOMS: atom_id res chain seq x y z
N HIS A 1 6.26 6.57 -11.82
CA HIS A 1 7.27 5.70 -11.19
C HIS A 1 7.22 5.89 -9.68
N CYS A 2 7.28 4.83 -8.87
CA CYS A 2 7.25 4.90 -7.41
C CYS A 2 8.67 4.64 -6.86
N GLU A 3 9.27 5.64 -6.21
CA GLU A 3 10.67 5.61 -5.78
C GLU A 3 10.96 4.51 -4.74
N ILE A 4 9.95 4.13 -3.96
CA ILE A 4 10.08 3.15 -2.86
C ILE A 4 9.47 1.79 -3.20
N SER A 5 9.17 1.50 -4.47
CA SER A 5 8.51 0.23 -4.87
C SER A 5 9.29 -1.02 -4.46
N ASN A 6 10.61 -0.92 -4.35
CA ASN A 6 11.48 -2.02 -3.94
C ASN A 6 11.50 -2.23 -2.41
N GLN A 7 11.11 -1.22 -1.63
CA GLN A 7 11.12 -1.23 -0.18
C GLN A 7 9.72 -1.41 0.41
N CYS A 8 8.71 -0.78 -0.18
CA CYS A 8 7.33 -0.83 0.27
C CYS A 8 6.67 -2.16 -0.11
N GLY A 9 6.04 -2.84 0.85
CA GLY A 9 5.32 -4.11 0.63
C GLY A 9 4.00 -4.00 -0.15
N GLY A 10 3.62 -2.82 -0.64
CA GLY A 10 2.29 -2.57 -1.18
C GLY A 10 2.06 -3.00 -2.63
N CYS A 11 3.00 -2.72 -3.56
CA CYS A 11 2.76 -2.82 -5.00
C CYS A 11 3.77 -3.73 -5.71
N SER A 12 3.61 -5.04 -5.55
CA SER A 12 4.56 -6.06 -6.03
C SER A 12 4.84 -6.06 -7.53
N HIS A 13 3.92 -5.58 -8.37
CA HIS A 13 4.06 -5.59 -9.84
C HIS A 13 4.15 -4.20 -10.47
N ALA A 14 4.31 -3.14 -9.67
CA ALA A 14 4.29 -1.76 -10.18
C ALA A 14 5.48 -1.39 -11.08
N PHE A 15 6.49 -2.26 -11.22
CA PHE A 15 7.60 -2.10 -12.14
C PHE A 15 7.30 -2.60 -13.56
N LEU A 16 6.19 -3.32 -13.75
CA LEU A 16 5.76 -3.85 -15.03
C LEU A 16 4.79 -2.88 -15.71
N SER A 17 4.79 -2.86 -17.05
CA SER A 17 3.73 -2.19 -17.81
C SER A 17 2.37 -2.78 -17.46
N TYR A 18 1.31 -1.98 -17.57
CA TYR A 18 -0.03 -2.44 -17.23
C TYR A 18 -0.46 -3.64 -18.07
N GLU A 19 -0.16 -3.63 -19.37
CA GLU A 19 -0.35 -4.76 -20.29
C GLU A 19 0.34 -6.03 -19.77
N LYS A 20 1.60 -5.93 -19.33
CA LYS A 20 2.32 -7.10 -18.80
C LYS A 20 1.73 -7.58 -17.47
N GLN A 21 1.16 -6.69 -16.66
CA GLN A 21 0.43 -7.09 -15.46
C GLN A 21 -0.83 -7.90 -15.80
N LEU A 22 -1.57 -7.53 -16.86
CA LEU A 22 -2.75 -8.26 -17.31
C LEU A 22 -2.40 -9.62 -17.91
N GLU A 23 -1.33 -9.68 -18.70
CA GLU A 23 -0.80 -10.93 -19.28
C GLU A 23 -0.41 -11.91 -18.18
N LEU A 24 0.41 -11.48 -17.20
CA LEU A 24 0.83 -12.34 -16.09
C LEU A 24 -0.35 -12.85 -15.25
N LYS A 25 -1.35 -12.00 -14.99
CA LYS A 25 -2.57 -12.43 -14.30
C LYS A 25 -3.36 -13.45 -15.10
N SER A 26 -3.45 -13.28 -16.42
CA SER A 26 -4.10 -14.23 -17.33
C SER A 26 -3.41 -15.59 -17.26
N GLU A 27 -2.08 -15.62 -17.40
CA GLU A 27 -1.28 -16.85 -17.30
C GLU A 27 -1.45 -17.54 -15.94
N GLN A 28 -1.43 -16.78 -14.85
CA GLN A 28 -1.62 -17.31 -13.49
C GLN A 28 -2.99 -17.96 -13.32
N ILE A 29 -4.05 -17.31 -13.78
CA ILE A 29 -5.41 -17.84 -13.67
C ILE A 29 -5.57 -19.10 -14.52
N LEU A 30 -5.14 -19.07 -15.78
CA LEU A 30 -5.24 -20.24 -16.67
C LEU A 30 -4.48 -21.44 -16.09
N LYS A 31 -3.28 -21.22 -15.55
CA LYS A 31 -2.51 -22.28 -14.89
C LYS A 31 -3.19 -22.82 -13.64
N LEU A 32 -3.84 -21.96 -12.85
CA LEU A 32 -4.60 -22.40 -11.67
C LEU A 32 -5.82 -23.25 -12.06
N LEU A 33 -6.54 -22.87 -13.12
CA LEU A 33 -7.69 -23.61 -13.63
C LEU A 33 -7.27 -24.97 -14.22
N ASP A 34 -6.18 -25.00 -14.99
CA ASP A 34 -5.61 -26.23 -15.57
C ASP A 34 -5.18 -27.21 -14.47
N ASN A 35 -4.44 -26.73 -13.46
CA ASN A 35 -4.05 -27.54 -12.31
C ASN A 35 -5.25 -28.08 -11.50
N ALA A 36 -6.38 -27.37 -11.52
CA ALA A 36 -7.61 -27.81 -10.88
C ALA A 36 -8.47 -28.73 -11.77
N GLY A 37 -8.05 -28.98 -13.02
CA GLY A 37 -8.79 -29.78 -14.00
C GLY A 37 -10.08 -29.13 -14.51
N ILE A 38 -10.22 -27.80 -14.36
CA ILE A 38 -11.40 -27.06 -14.80
C ILE A 38 -11.26 -26.80 -16.31
N THR A 39 -12.24 -27.26 -17.09
CA THR A 39 -12.25 -27.17 -18.55
C THR A 39 -13.63 -26.78 -19.09
N GLY A 40 -13.74 -26.50 -20.39
CA GLY A 40 -15.02 -26.19 -21.06
C GLY A 40 -15.52 -24.76 -20.90
N TYR A 41 -14.65 -23.81 -20.52
CA TYR A 41 -14.96 -22.38 -20.41
C TYR A 41 -14.38 -21.59 -21.58
N GLU A 42 -15.00 -20.45 -21.87
CA GLU A 42 -14.44 -19.42 -22.76
C GLU A 42 -13.68 -18.40 -21.91
N PHE A 43 -12.40 -18.17 -22.22
CA PHE A 43 -11.61 -17.15 -21.54
C PHE A 43 -11.71 -15.82 -22.27
N LEU A 44 -12.43 -14.86 -21.67
CA LEU A 44 -12.63 -13.52 -22.24
C LEU A 44 -11.45 -12.55 -22.00
N GLY A 45 -10.42 -13.00 -21.30
CA GLY A 45 -9.32 -12.14 -20.85
C GLY A 45 -9.56 -11.54 -19.46
N ILE A 46 -8.54 -10.82 -18.95
CA ILE A 46 -8.65 -10.08 -17.70
C ILE A 46 -9.14 -8.67 -17.99
N GLU A 47 -10.25 -8.29 -17.38
CA GLU A 47 -10.76 -6.93 -17.46
C GLU A 47 -9.83 -5.96 -16.73
N GLY A 48 -9.37 -4.93 -17.44
CA GLY A 48 -8.55 -3.87 -16.89
C GLY A 48 -9.35 -2.94 -15.99
N SER A 49 -8.68 -2.40 -14.97
CA SER A 49 -9.20 -1.28 -14.19
C SER A 49 -9.33 -0.05 -15.08
N PRO A 50 -10.42 0.72 -14.97
CA PRO A 50 -10.56 1.99 -15.69
C PRO A 50 -9.55 3.06 -15.22
N LYS A 51 -8.91 2.85 -14.05
CA LYS A 51 -7.88 3.73 -13.49
C LYS A 51 -6.72 2.91 -12.96
N GLU A 52 -5.51 3.18 -13.46
CA GLU A 52 -4.26 2.55 -12.99
C GLU A 52 -3.66 3.26 -11.78
N LEU A 53 -3.93 4.56 -11.64
CA LEU A 53 -3.46 5.43 -10.56
C LEU A 53 -4.65 6.01 -9.80
N GLU A 54 -4.41 6.38 -8.55
CA GLU A 54 -5.36 7.05 -7.66
C GLU A 54 -6.73 6.33 -7.56
N TYR A 55 -6.74 5.02 -7.78
CA TYR A 55 -7.94 4.19 -7.77
C TYR A 55 -8.38 3.79 -6.34
N ARG A 56 -7.49 3.89 -5.36
CA ARG A 56 -7.71 3.36 -4.01
C ARG A 56 -8.42 4.36 -3.11
N ASN A 57 -9.65 4.03 -2.74
CA ASN A 57 -10.55 4.87 -1.93
C ASN A 57 -10.43 4.65 -0.41
N LYS A 58 -9.68 3.64 0.04
CA LYS A 58 -9.38 3.35 1.45
C LYS A 58 -7.92 2.97 1.62
N MET A 59 -7.25 3.64 2.56
CA MET A 59 -5.93 3.28 3.04
C MET A 59 -5.91 3.17 4.55
N GLU A 60 -5.01 2.33 5.02
CA GLU A 60 -4.64 2.19 6.42
C GLU A 60 -3.12 2.31 6.47
N PHE A 61 -2.64 3.33 7.19
CA PHE A 61 -1.23 3.60 7.41
C PHE A 61 -0.89 3.29 8.86
N THR A 62 0.25 2.69 9.09
CA THR A 62 0.74 2.34 10.43
C THR A 62 1.66 3.44 10.93
N PHE A 63 1.50 3.84 12.18
CA PHE A 63 2.49 4.64 12.90
C PHE A 63 3.58 3.72 13.46
N GLY A 64 4.84 4.15 13.35
CA GLY A 64 5.93 3.38 13.93
C GLY A 64 7.28 4.08 13.74
N ASP A 65 8.32 3.26 13.70
CA ASP A 65 9.69 3.67 13.46
C ASP A 65 10.28 2.85 12.30
N MET A 66 11.16 3.46 11.51
CA MET A 66 11.87 2.73 10.45
C MET A 66 12.94 1.80 11.05
N GLU A 67 13.56 2.26 12.12
CA GLU A 67 14.54 1.53 12.93
C GLU A 67 14.14 1.69 14.39
N LYS A 68 14.43 0.68 15.22
CA LYS A 68 14.03 0.68 16.63
C LYS A 68 14.49 1.94 17.37
N GLY A 69 13.53 2.74 17.83
CA GLY A 69 13.79 3.99 18.56
C GLY A 69 14.22 5.17 17.67
N GLY A 70 14.10 5.03 16.35
CA GLY A 70 14.31 6.11 15.39
C GLY A 70 13.17 7.12 15.39
N GLU A 71 13.18 8.00 14.39
CA GLU A 71 12.11 9.00 14.24
C GLU A 71 10.76 8.35 13.92
N LEU A 72 9.69 9.04 14.32
CA LEU A 72 8.32 8.68 13.97
C LEU A 72 8.16 8.65 12.45
N THR A 73 7.66 7.53 11.94
CA THR A 73 7.23 7.33 10.56
C THR A 73 5.73 7.00 10.51
N LEU A 74 5.12 7.28 9.37
CA LEU A 74 3.71 6.98 9.11
C LEU A 74 3.55 6.47 7.69
N GLY A 75 3.22 5.20 7.55
CA GLY A 75 3.06 4.61 6.22
C GLY A 75 2.88 3.11 6.22
N MET A 76 3.74 2.39 5.50
CA MET A 76 3.59 0.96 5.21
C MET A 76 4.73 0.15 5.81
N HIS A 77 4.50 -1.13 6.02
CA HIS A 77 5.57 -2.07 6.36
C HIS A 77 6.57 -2.20 5.21
N VAL A 78 7.85 -2.19 5.56
CA VAL A 78 8.93 -2.53 4.64
C VAL A 78 8.81 -4.00 4.26
N LYS A 79 9.07 -4.32 2.99
CA LYS A 79 9.00 -5.67 2.44
C LYS A 79 9.91 -6.60 3.24
N ASN A 80 9.36 -7.75 3.64
CA ASN A 80 10.02 -8.75 4.49
C ASN A 80 10.41 -8.25 5.90
N GLN A 81 9.88 -7.12 6.36
CA GLN A 81 10.12 -6.59 7.71
C GLN A 81 8.80 -6.21 8.38
N ASN A 82 8.46 -6.92 9.46
CA ASN A 82 7.17 -6.75 10.13
C ASN A 82 7.12 -5.54 11.07
N PHE A 83 8.28 -4.99 11.44
CA PHE A 83 8.37 -3.90 12.43
C PHE A 83 8.69 -2.55 11.80
N SER A 84 9.48 -2.55 10.73
CA SER A 84 9.99 -1.33 10.10
C SER A 84 8.91 -0.66 9.26
N ILE A 85 8.59 0.58 9.60
CA ILE A 85 7.59 1.39 8.90
C ILE A 85 8.29 2.44 8.03
N ILE A 86 7.95 2.47 6.73
CA ILE A 86 8.40 3.47 5.78
C ILE A 86 7.28 4.47 5.49
N THR A 87 7.61 5.77 5.54
CA THR A 87 6.68 6.83 5.17
C THR A 87 6.35 6.79 3.68
N VAL A 88 5.06 6.91 3.33
CA VAL A 88 4.56 6.75 1.95
C VAL A 88 3.75 7.96 1.45
N ASP A 89 4.24 9.16 1.73
CA ASP A 89 3.63 10.45 1.35
C ASP A 89 3.54 10.69 -0.16
N ARG A 90 4.26 9.92 -0.99
CA ARG A 90 4.24 10.02 -2.47
C ARG A 90 3.46 8.91 -3.17
N CYS A 91 2.65 8.14 -2.44
CA CYS A 91 1.90 7.02 -3.00
C CYS A 91 0.95 7.45 -4.14
N LYS A 92 1.10 6.87 -5.34
CA LYS A 92 0.33 7.24 -6.54
C LYS A 92 -0.92 6.39 -6.80
N ILE A 93 -1.15 5.34 -6.01
CA ILE A 93 -2.38 4.55 -6.09
C ILE A 93 -3.54 5.16 -5.30
N VAL A 94 -3.27 6.24 -4.56
CA VAL A 94 -4.23 6.99 -3.75
C VAL A 94 -4.27 8.43 -4.22
N ASP A 95 -5.44 9.04 -4.04
CA ASP A 95 -5.69 10.44 -4.33
C ASP A 95 -4.75 11.37 -3.55
N GLU A 96 -4.50 12.57 -4.09
CA GLU A 96 -3.61 13.55 -3.47
C GLU A 96 -4.01 13.96 -2.05
N ASP A 97 -5.30 13.93 -1.72
CA ASP A 97 -5.78 14.21 -0.37
C ASP A 97 -5.20 13.23 0.65
N PHE A 98 -5.03 11.95 0.28
CA PHE A 98 -4.43 10.95 1.16
C PHE A 98 -2.98 11.30 1.46
N ARG A 99 -2.24 11.72 0.43
CA ARG A 99 -0.83 12.12 0.53
C ARG A 99 -0.69 13.34 1.44
N ALA A 100 -1.54 14.35 1.23
CA ALA A 100 -1.57 15.56 2.04
C ALA A 100 -1.92 15.27 3.51
N ILE A 101 -3.00 14.53 3.76
CA ILE A 101 -3.44 14.17 5.12
C ILE A 101 -2.36 13.35 5.82
N LEU A 102 -1.74 12.38 5.16
CA LEU A 102 -0.65 11.58 5.73
C LEU A 102 0.52 12.47 6.15
N TYR A 103 1.00 13.33 5.25
CA TYR A 103 2.13 14.22 5.52
C TYR A 103 1.82 15.19 6.65
N THR A 104 0.66 15.86 6.62
CA THR A 104 0.23 16.80 7.67
C THR A 104 0.08 16.10 9.01
N THR A 105 -0.47 14.88 9.04
CA THR A 105 -0.62 14.09 10.27
C THR A 105 0.74 13.74 10.86
N LEU A 106 1.68 13.29 10.02
CA LEU A 106 3.04 12.96 10.44
C LEU A 106 3.75 14.19 11.04
N GLU A 107 3.73 15.32 10.32
CA GLU A 107 4.37 16.56 10.77
C GLU A 107 3.76 17.13 12.04
N HIS A 108 2.44 16.98 12.23
CA HIS A 108 1.78 17.35 13.47
C HIS A 108 2.34 16.53 14.64
N PHE A 109 2.33 15.19 14.53
CA PHE A 109 2.76 14.32 15.62
C PHE A 109 4.26 14.32 15.87
N LYS A 110 5.09 14.67 14.88
CA LYS A 110 6.53 14.92 15.08
C LYS A 110 6.81 16.10 16.02
N LYS A 111 5.92 17.10 16.04
CA LYS A 111 6.09 18.34 16.84
C LYS A 111 5.45 18.24 18.23
N THR A 112 4.53 17.30 18.42
CA THR A 112 3.92 17.06 19.72
C THR A 112 4.83 16.21 20.59
N ASP A 113 4.90 16.50 21.88
CA ASP A 113 5.57 15.65 22.89
C ASP A 113 4.73 14.41 23.25
N LEU A 114 3.90 13.95 22.32
CA LEU A 114 3.07 12.76 22.51
C LEU A 114 3.94 11.51 22.34
N PRO A 115 3.90 10.56 23.30
CA PRO A 115 4.56 9.29 23.12
C PRO A 115 3.90 8.53 21.96
N TYR A 116 4.54 8.54 20.79
CA TYR A 116 4.12 7.77 19.62
C TYR A 116 4.35 6.27 19.84
N TYR A 117 3.59 5.44 19.13
CA TYR A 117 3.58 3.99 19.34
C TYR A 117 4.95 3.37 19.07
N LYS A 118 5.58 2.84 20.12
CA LYS A 118 6.80 2.05 20.05
C LYS A 118 6.38 0.62 19.72
N VAL A 119 6.48 0.24 18.44
CA VAL A 119 6.04 -1.06 17.91
C VAL A 119 6.57 -2.24 18.74
N LEU A 120 7.80 -2.13 19.24
CA LEU A 120 8.45 -3.18 20.05
C LEU A 120 8.06 -3.22 21.52
N LYS A 121 7.54 -2.13 22.08
CA LYS A 121 7.07 -2.10 23.47
C LYS A 121 5.55 -2.32 23.58
N HIS A 122 4.83 -2.31 22.46
CA HIS A 122 3.36 -2.26 22.41
C HIS A 122 2.76 -1.10 23.24
N GLU A 123 3.52 -0.03 23.39
CA GLU A 123 3.18 1.15 24.18
C GLU A 123 2.99 2.34 23.24
N GLY A 124 1.98 3.17 23.50
CA GLY A 124 1.70 4.40 22.77
C GLY A 124 0.31 4.41 22.11
N TYR A 125 -0.15 5.63 21.82
CA TYR A 125 -1.57 5.90 21.53
C TYR A 125 -1.92 5.76 20.04
N LEU A 126 -1.00 6.11 19.16
CA LEU A 126 -1.22 6.18 17.71
C LEU A 126 -0.84 4.85 17.06
N ARG A 127 -1.84 4.05 16.63
CA ARG A 127 -1.58 2.78 15.95
C ARG A 127 -1.66 2.91 14.45
N ASN A 128 -2.85 3.27 13.96
CA ASN A 128 -3.14 3.36 12.53
C ASN A 128 -3.84 4.68 12.21
N LEU A 129 -3.52 5.25 11.05
CA LEU A 129 -4.28 6.30 10.39
C LEU A 129 -5.09 5.66 9.25
N VAL A 130 -6.41 5.67 9.36
CA VAL A 130 -7.31 5.16 8.30
C VAL A 130 -7.92 6.35 7.57
N ILE A 131 -7.74 6.40 6.26
CA ILE A 131 -8.31 7.43 5.38
C ILE A 131 -9.28 6.76 4.41
N ARG A 132 -10.47 7.36 4.25
CA ARG A 132 -11.46 6.98 3.25
C ARG A 132 -11.93 8.21 2.49
N LYS A 133 -11.95 8.13 1.17
CA LYS A 133 -12.52 9.16 0.28
C LYS A 133 -13.61 8.51 -0.55
N ALA A 134 -14.85 8.99 -0.43
CA ALA A 134 -15.93 8.53 -1.28
C ALA A 134 -15.67 8.97 -2.72
N ILE A 135 -15.84 8.07 -3.67
CA ILE A 135 -15.85 8.38 -5.09
C ILE A 135 -17.34 8.45 -5.46
N ASN A 136 -17.82 9.63 -5.82
CA ASN A 136 -19.15 9.73 -6.41
C ASN A 136 -19.04 9.17 -7.83
N THR A 137 -19.81 8.12 -8.11
CA THR A 137 -19.71 7.32 -9.34
C THR A 137 -21.03 7.37 -10.07
#